data_AF-M1EGK0-F1
#
_entry.id   AF-M1EGK0-F1
#
_cell.length_a   1.000
_cell.length_b   1.000
_cell.length_c   1.000
_cell.angle_alpha   90.00
_cell.angle_beta   90.00
_cell.angle_gamma   90.00
#
_symmetry.space_group_name_H-M   'P 1'
#
loop_
_entity.id
_entity.type
_entity.pdbx_description
1 polymer ?
#
loop_
_entity_poly.entity_id
_entity_poly.type
_entity_poly.pdbx_seq_one_letter_code
_entity_poly.pdbx_strand_id
1 'polypeptide(L)' 'MQQTGLALMVLAACVALPNSEAILPIASSCCTEVSHHISRRLLERVNLCRIQRADGDCDLAAVILHVR' A
#
# COMPACT_ATOMS: atom_id res chain seq x y z
N MET A 1 33.07 20.83 21.59
CA MET A 1 32.24 19.84 22.31
C MET A 1 30.74 19.98 22.05
N GLN A 2 30.23 21.19 21.77
CA GLN A 2 28.77 21.41 21.60
C GLN A 2 28.20 20.86 20.27
N GLN A 3 28.96 20.88 19.18
CA GLN A 3 28.50 20.39 17.87
C GLN A 3 28.29 18.88 17.83
N THR A 4 29.15 18.12 18.52
CA THR A 4 29.05 16.66 18.62
C THR A 4 27.80 16.23 19.39
N GLY A 5 27.44 16.95 20.45
CA GLY A 5 26.21 16.71 21.20
C GLY A 5 24.96 16.97 20.38
N LEU A 6 24.93 18.07 19.60
CA LEU A 6 23.83 18.39 18.71
C LEU A 6 23.66 17.35 17.59
N ALA A 7 24.77 16.90 16.97
CA ALA A 7 24.73 15.87 15.95
C ALA A 7 24.19 14.54 16.50
N LEU A 8 24.59 14.16 17.71
CA LEU A 8 24.06 12.98 18.39
C LEU A 8 22.57 13.09 18.70
N MET A 9 22.09 14.27 19.11
CA MET A 9 20.68 14.51 19.35
C MET A 9 19.85 14.46 18.06
N VAL A 10 20.36 14.99 16.96
CA VAL A 10 19.70 14.91 15.64
C VAL A 10 19.66 13.46 15.16
N LEU A 11 20.77 12.71 15.28
CA LEU A 11 20.81 11.29 14.93
C LEU A 11 19.85 10.46 15.79
N ALA A 12 19.81 10.71 17.10
CA ALA A 12 18.88 10.04 18.01
C ALA A 12 17.42 10.37 17.65
N ALA A 13 17.11 11.62 17.31
CA ALA A 13 15.80 12.00 16.83
C ALA A 13 15.45 11.32 15.50
N CYS A 14 16.37 11.23 14.54
CA CYS A 14 16.12 10.56 13.26
C CYS A 14 15.90 9.05 13.38
N VAL A 15 16.45 8.39 14.40
CA VAL A 15 16.26 6.95 14.64
C VAL A 15 15.03 6.69 15.54
N ALA A 16 14.73 7.60 16.47
CA ALA A 16 13.57 7.50 17.36
C ALA A 16 12.26 7.97 16.71
N LEU A 17 12.33 8.88 15.73
CA LEU A 17 11.25 9.07 14.79
C LEU A 17 11.30 7.85 13.87
N PRO A 18 10.34 6.90 13.94
CA PRO A 18 10.21 5.92 12.88
C PRO A 18 10.15 6.73 11.59
N ASN A 19 11.06 6.44 10.67
CA ASN A 19 11.04 6.91 9.29
C ASN A 19 9.57 6.93 8.92
N SER A 20 9.03 8.14 8.75
CA SER A 20 7.66 8.35 8.37
C SER A 20 7.59 7.84 6.94
N GLU A 21 7.47 6.52 6.82
CA GLU A 21 6.72 5.84 5.79
C GLU A 21 5.45 6.68 5.70
N ALA A 22 5.45 7.55 4.69
CA ALA A 22 4.39 8.43 4.28
C ALA A 22 3.19 8.51 5.25
N ILE A 23 3.05 9.65 5.94
CA ILE A 23 1.74 10.20 6.28
C ILE A 23 1.04 10.55 4.96
N LEU A 24 0.71 9.53 4.20
CA LEU A 24 -0.38 9.49 3.27
C LEU A 24 -1.25 8.39 3.87
N PRO A 25 -2.59 8.52 3.87
CA PRO A 25 -3.38 7.32 4.06
C PRO A 25 -2.79 6.32 3.07
N ILE A 26 -2.39 5.16 3.58
CA ILE A 26 -2.27 3.96 2.79
C ILE A 26 -3.69 3.79 2.22
N ALA A 27 -4.00 4.52 1.16
CA ALA A 27 -4.98 4.12 0.20
C ALA A 27 -4.29 2.97 -0.53
N SER A 28 -4.06 1.88 0.20
CA SER A 28 -3.97 0.57 -0.41
C SER A 28 -5.23 0.54 -1.27
N SER A 29 -5.03 0.43 -2.58
CA SER A 29 -6.11 0.40 -3.56
C SER A 29 -6.84 -0.93 -3.41
N CYS A 30 -7.48 -1.09 -2.24
CA CYS A 30 -8.16 -2.29 -1.82
C CYS A 30 -9.54 -2.27 -2.45
N CYS A 31 -9.92 -3.39 -3.04
CA CYS A 31 -11.31 -3.65 -3.37
C CYS A 31 -12.10 -3.85 -2.08
N THR A 32 -13.21 -3.12 -1.94
CA THR A 32 -14.20 -3.29 -0.86
C THR A 32 -15.38 -4.15 -1.28
N GLU A 33 -15.57 -4.36 -2.58
CA GLU A 33 -16.60 -5.23 -3.17
C GLU A 33 -16.03 -5.98 -4.38
N VAL A 34 -16.64 -7.13 -4.70
CA VAL A 34 -16.30 -7.95 -5.88
C VAL A 34 -17.52 -8.24 -6.72
N SER A 35 -17.34 -8.27 -8.05
CA SER A 35 -18.32 -8.91 -8.91
C SER A 35 -18.03 -10.41 -8.99
N HIS A 36 -18.94 -11.22 -8.47
CA HIS A 36 -18.86 -12.68 -8.56
C HIS A 36 -19.03 -13.20 -10.00
N HIS A 37 -19.59 -12.38 -10.90
CA HIS A 37 -19.79 -12.73 -12.29
C HIS A 37 -19.12 -11.72 -13.22
N ILE A 38 -18.21 -12.20 -14.06
CA ILE A 38 -17.48 -11.37 -15.03
C ILE A 38 -17.67 -11.98 -16.42
N SER A 39 -18.06 -11.14 -17.38
CA SER A 39 -18.21 -11.60 -18.76
C SER A 39 -16.84 -11.84 -19.42
N ARG A 40 -16.77 -12.86 -20.28
CA ARG A 40 -15.54 -13.21 -21.00
C ARG A 40 -15.02 -12.06 -21.89
N ARG A 41 -15.93 -11.27 -22.46
CA ARG A 41 -15.61 -10.08 -23.27
C ARG A 41 -14.90 -8.99 -22.46
N LEU A 42 -15.17 -8.88 -21.16
CA LEU A 42 -14.46 -7.95 -20.28
C LEU A 42 -13.06 -8.48 -19.97
N LEU A 43 -12.93 -9.79 -19.73
CA LEU A 43 -11.64 -10.45 -19.49
C LEU A 43 -10.67 -10.30 -20.67
N GLU A 44 -11.18 -10.34 -21.91
CA GLU A 44 -10.38 -10.10 -23.12
C GLU A 44 -9.75 -8.70 -23.18
N ARG A 45 -10.24 -7.73 -22.39
CA ARG A 45 -9.74 -6.35 -22.34
C ARG A 45 -8.82 -6.08 -21.15
N VAL A 46 -8.62 -7.04 -20.25
CA VAL A 46 -7.79 -6.87 -19.06
C VAL A 46 -6.32 -6.78 -19.46
N ASN A 47 -5.64 -5.73 -19.01
CA ASN A 47 -4.23 -5.49 -19.26
C ASN A 47 -3.32 -5.99 -18.13
N LEU A 48 -3.84 -6.03 -16.90
CA LEU A 48 -3.09 -6.38 -15.70
C LEU A 48 -4.04 -7.03 -14.70
N CYS A 49 -3.53 -8.06 -14.03
CA CYS A 49 -4.22 -8.77 -12.98
C CYS A 49 -3.38 -8.71 -11.70
N ARG A 50 -4.01 -8.44 -10.56
CA ARG A 50 -3.38 -8.46 -9.24
C ARG A 50 -4.22 -9.26 -8.26
N ILE A 51 -3.57 -10.00 -7.39
CA ILE A 51 -4.24 -10.74 -6.31
C ILE A 51 -4.18 -9.87 -5.05
N GLN A 52 -5.34 -9.58 -4.50
CA GLN A 52 -5.50 -8.97 -3.19
C GLN A 52 -5.78 -10.07 -2.18
N ARG A 53 -4.92 -10.18 -1.17
CA ARG A 53 -5.11 -11.10 -0.06
C ARG A 53 -5.79 -10.36 1.08
N ALA A 54 -6.52 -11.11 1.90
CA ALA A 54 -7.03 -10.64 3.17
C ALA A 54 -5.96 -10.84 4.26
N ASP A 55 -4.83 -10.13 4.15
CA ASP A 55 -3.66 -10.25 5.03
C ASP A 55 -3.60 -9.22 6.17
N GLY A 56 -4.68 -8.43 6.34
CA GLY A 56 -4.83 -7.43 7.39
C GLY A 56 -4.54 -5.99 6.96
N ASP A 57 -4.04 -5.78 5.73
CA ASP A 57 -4.02 -4.46 5.06
C ASP A 57 -5.32 -4.25 4.26
N CYS A 58 -5.74 -5.27 3.50
CA CYS A 58 -7.09 -5.34 2.94
C CYS A 58 -7.91 -6.42 3.66
N ASP A 59 -9.20 -6.17 3.89
CA ASP A 59 -10.10 -7.12 4.57
C ASP A 59 -10.81 -8.09 3.62
N LEU A 60 -10.67 -7.88 2.31
CA LEU A 60 -11.36 -8.66 1.28
C LEU A 60 -10.36 -9.39 0.39
N ALA A 61 -10.54 -10.70 0.22
CA ALA A 61 -9.81 -11.48 -0.78
C ALA A 61 -10.43 -11.24 -2.16
N ALA A 62 -9.64 -10.73 -3.11
CA ALA A 62 -10.12 -10.37 -4.44
C ALA A 62 -9.06 -10.55 -5.53
N VAL A 63 -9.52 -10.65 -6.78
CA VAL A 63 -8.65 -10.54 -7.96
C VAL A 63 -8.99 -9.22 -8.65
N ILE A 64 -8.03 -8.31 -8.66
CA ILE A 64 -8.16 -6.99 -9.25
C ILE A 64 -7.81 -7.11 -10.74
N LEU A 65 -8.78 -6.79 -11.59
CA LEU A 65 -8.63 -6.78 -13.04
C LEU A 65 -8.56 -5.34 -13.53
N HIS A 66 -7.39 -4.92 -14.04
CA HIS A 66 -7.22 -3.61 -14.64
C HIS A 66 -7.54 -3.66 -16.13
N VAL A 67 -8.49 -2.84 -16.55
CA VAL A 67 -8.84 -2.61 -17.96
C VAL A 67 -8.29 -1.24 -18.35
N ARG A 68 -7.88 -1.06 -19.62
CA ARG A 68 -7.43 0.27 -20.11
C ARG A 68 -8.62 1.19 -20.37
#